data_AF-A0A6M0G7H7-F1
#
_entry.id   AF-A0A6M0G7H7-F1
#
_cell.length_a   1.000
_cell.length_b   1.000
_cell.length_c   1.000
_cell.angle_alpha   90.00
_cell.angle_beta   90.00
_cell.angle_gamma   90.00
#
_symmetry.space_group_name_H-M   'P 1'
#
loop_
_entity.id
_entity.type
_entity.pdbx_description
1 polymer ?
#
loop_
_entity_poly.entity_id
_entity_poly.type
_entity_poly.pdbx_seq_one_letter_code
_entity_poly.pdbx_strand_id
1 'polypeptide(L)'
;MIQILVSFAMLMALHREDTIRLLERIDRGEIEGYVTKASLKQFLDKSEKLRGFKETIEIIRILVDILKQCSNEDKLLKNAQLANDDLDVEAIEQLCAENMNLGAIIAPNPEKFSWTSLPIISVEECLGRLSLEQSLLQYREESNVVNLTEWFKTNLDGGWQPVQELVSPQPRPVFRDTYGRQQERAKLIDLGLELAGNPVVLIITLLEVNEEGASIRAQVYPTGEALTLPPNLKLSVLTETGDVFREVTARSDDEFIKYQFEAQRGDHFGIQVALGEVSFRERFRV
;
A
#
# COMPACT_ATOMS: atom_id res chain seq x y z
N MET A 1 -2.61 -7.49 5.32
CA MET A 1 -2.58 -8.45 4.20
C MET A 1 -3.81 -9.32 4.33
N ILE A 2 -4.62 -9.43 3.27
CA ILE A 2 -5.85 -10.22 3.31
C ILE A 2 -5.46 -11.69 3.35
N GLN A 3 -6.09 -12.46 4.23
CA GLN A 3 -5.88 -13.90 4.38
C GLN A 3 -7.17 -14.64 4.05
N ILE A 4 -7.13 -15.59 3.13
CA ILE A 4 -8.33 -16.30 2.65
C ILE A 4 -8.12 -17.80 2.65
N LEU A 5 -9.21 -18.56 2.78
CA LEU A 5 -9.22 -19.98 2.50
C LEU A 5 -9.66 -20.24 1.06
N VAL A 6 -8.91 -21.05 0.32
CA VAL A 6 -9.29 -21.59 -0.98
C VAL A 6 -10.00 -22.94 -0.78
N SER A 7 -11.28 -23.00 -1.12
CA SER A 7 -12.08 -24.22 -0.99
C SER A 7 -11.70 -25.30 -2.02
N PHE A 8 -12.00 -26.55 -1.69
CA PHE A 8 -11.93 -27.71 -2.58
C PHE A 8 -12.75 -27.50 -3.85
N ALA A 9 -13.95 -26.92 -3.72
CA ALA A 9 -14.80 -26.61 -4.87
C ALA A 9 -14.12 -25.65 -5.85
N MET A 10 -13.34 -24.69 -5.34
CA MET A 10 -12.51 -23.81 -6.15
C MET A 10 -11.33 -24.58 -6.80
N LEU A 11 -10.66 -25.49 -6.07
CA LEU A 11 -9.62 -26.35 -6.66
C LEU A 11 -10.14 -27.20 -7.83
N MET A 12 -11.41 -27.62 -7.79
CA MET A 12 -12.03 -28.32 -8.93
C MET A 12 -12.35 -27.39 -10.12
N ALA A 13 -12.31 -26.07 -9.91
CA ALA A 13 -12.61 -25.04 -10.89
C ALA A 13 -11.36 -24.37 -11.50
N LEU A 14 -10.17 -24.99 -11.39
CA LEU A 14 -8.90 -24.46 -11.94
C LEU A 14 -8.90 -24.16 -13.46
N HIS A 15 -9.90 -24.61 -14.20
CA HIS A 15 -10.08 -24.28 -15.61
C HIS A 15 -10.71 -22.88 -15.83
N ARG A 16 -11.28 -22.27 -14.78
CA ARG A 16 -11.91 -20.95 -14.87
C ARG A 16 -10.84 -19.86 -14.79
N GLU A 17 -10.94 -18.89 -15.69
CA GLU A 17 -10.00 -17.76 -15.77
C GLU A 17 -9.91 -16.99 -14.44
N ASP A 18 -11.05 -16.71 -13.81
CA ASP A 18 -11.07 -15.96 -12.54
C ASP A 18 -10.35 -16.72 -11.42
N THR A 19 -10.45 -18.06 -11.41
CA THR A 19 -9.76 -18.90 -10.44
C THR A 19 -8.25 -18.84 -10.62
N ILE A 20 -7.77 -18.89 -11.87
CA ILE A 20 -6.35 -18.73 -12.19
C ILE A 20 -5.86 -17.33 -11.76
N ARG A 21 -6.61 -16.27 -12.08
CA ARG A 21 -6.28 -14.89 -11.67
C ARG A 21 -6.16 -14.72 -10.17
N LEU A 22 -7.02 -15.38 -9.38
CA LEU A 22 -6.91 -15.35 -7.92
C LEU A 22 -5.62 -16.03 -7.44
N LEU A 23 -5.27 -17.19 -8.00
CA LEU A 23 -4.03 -17.89 -7.65
C LEU A 23 -2.79 -17.09 -8.03
N GLU A 24 -2.79 -16.40 -9.17
CA GLU A 24 -1.69 -15.50 -9.57
C GLU A 24 -1.51 -14.34 -8.56
N ARG A 25 -2.60 -13.77 -8.03
CA ARG A 25 -2.51 -12.73 -6.99
C ARG A 25 -1.96 -13.26 -5.67
N ILE A 26 -2.29 -14.51 -5.32
CA ILE A 26 -1.73 -15.19 -4.15
C ILE A 26 -0.22 -15.42 -4.34
N ASP A 27 0.19 -15.92 -5.51
CA ASP A 27 1.60 -16.15 -5.86
C ASP A 27 2.43 -14.86 -5.82
N ARG A 28 1.84 -13.73 -6.25
CA ARG A 28 2.46 -12.39 -6.15
C ARG A 28 2.53 -11.83 -4.72
N GLY A 29 1.93 -12.49 -3.74
CA GLY A 29 1.88 -12.03 -2.35
C GLY A 29 0.91 -10.87 -2.11
N GLU A 30 0.00 -10.59 -3.03
CA GLU A 30 -1.05 -9.57 -2.84
C GLU A 30 -2.08 -10.03 -1.79
N ILE A 31 -2.30 -11.35 -1.71
CA ILE A 31 -3.19 -12.03 -0.77
C ILE A 31 -2.47 -13.26 -0.23
N GLU A 32 -2.73 -13.61 1.01
CA GLU A 32 -2.27 -14.88 1.57
C GLU A 32 -3.37 -15.94 1.43
N GLY A 33 -3.10 -16.99 0.65
CA GLY A 33 -4.03 -18.09 0.43
C GLY A 33 -3.73 -19.30 1.31
N TYR A 34 -4.78 -19.88 1.90
CA TYR A 34 -4.72 -21.09 2.70
C TYR A 34 -5.54 -22.23 2.09
N VAL A 35 -5.15 -23.48 2.35
CA VAL A 35 -5.87 -24.69 1.91
C VAL A 35 -5.82 -25.76 2.99
N THR A 36 -6.87 -26.58 3.10
CA THR A 36 -6.88 -27.72 4.02
C THR A 36 -6.22 -28.95 3.39
N LYS A 37 -5.63 -29.83 4.21
CA LYS A 37 -5.14 -31.14 3.80
C LYS A 37 -6.29 -31.99 3.27
N ALA A 38 -7.48 -31.89 3.88
CA ALA A 38 -8.68 -32.57 3.40
C ALA A 38 -9.05 -32.16 1.96
N SER A 39 -9.01 -30.86 1.64
CA SER A 39 -9.29 -30.33 0.30
C SER A 39 -8.26 -30.85 -0.72
N LEU A 40 -6.97 -30.84 -0.38
CA LEU A 40 -5.90 -31.37 -1.25
C LEU A 40 -6.03 -32.88 -1.48
N LYS A 41 -6.34 -33.65 -0.42
CA LYS A 41 -6.57 -35.10 -0.52
C LYS A 41 -7.77 -35.40 -1.41
N GLN A 42 -8.89 -34.71 -1.20
CA GLN A 42 -10.10 -34.91 -2.01
C GLN A 42 -9.89 -34.48 -3.46
N PHE A 43 -9.09 -33.42 -3.70
CA PHE A 43 -8.67 -33.01 -5.03
C PHE A 43 -7.83 -34.08 -5.72
N LEU A 44 -6.85 -34.68 -5.03
CA LEU A 44 -6.06 -35.80 -5.56
C LEU A 44 -6.98 -36.96 -5.99
N ASP A 45 -7.83 -37.43 -5.08
CA ASP A 45 -8.70 -38.59 -5.30
C ASP A 45 -9.67 -38.40 -6.47
N LYS A 46 -10.19 -37.17 -6.66
CA LYS A 46 -11.14 -36.84 -7.73
C LYS A 46 -10.44 -36.50 -9.04
N SER A 47 -9.35 -35.73 -9.01
CA SER A 47 -8.63 -35.34 -10.23
C SER A 47 -7.88 -36.52 -10.84
N GLU A 48 -7.31 -37.43 -10.06
CA GLU A 48 -6.61 -38.61 -10.60
C GLU A 48 -7.51 -39.41 -11.55
N LYS A 49 -8.79 -39.57 -11.21
CA LYS A 49 -9.79 -40.26 -12.03
C LYS A 49 -10.14 -39.52 -13.33
N LEU A 50 -9.98 -38.20 -13.35
CA LEU A 50 -10.37 -37.33 -14.47
C LEU A 50 -9.22 -37.06 -15.45
N ARG A 51 -8.02 -36.80 -14.93
CA ARG A 51 -6.85 -36.32 -15.70
C ARG A 51 -5.60 -37.18 -15.53
N GLY A 52 -5.67 -38.24 -14.71
CA GLY A 52 -4.56 -39.15 -14.44
C GLY A 52 -3.64 -38.66 -13.32
N PHE A 53 -2.92 -39.60 -12.72
CA PHE A 53 -2.09 -39.37 -11.54
C PHE A 53 -0.97 -38.36 -11.79
N LYS A 54 -0.25 -38.48 -12.92
CA LYS A 54 0.91 -37.63 -13.22
C LYS A 54 0.55 -36.15 -13.32
N GLU A 55 -0.51 -35.82 -14.07
CA GLU A 55 -0.97 -34.43 -14.22
C GLU A 55 -1.50 -33.88 -12.88
N THR A 56 -2.23 -34.71 -12.13
CA THR A 56 -2.78 -34.32 -10.82
C THR A 56 -1.68 -33.97 -9.82
N ILE A 57 -0.60 -34.74 -9.77
CA ILE A 57 0.53 -34.48 -8.87
C ILE A 57 1.25 -33.18 -9.24
N GLU A 58 1.43 -32.88 -10.53
CA GLU A 58 2.04 -31.61 -10.95
C GLU A 58 1.19 -30.41 -10.51
N ILE A 59 -0.14 -30.50 -10.66
CA ILE A 59 -1.05 -29.45 -10.18
C ILE A 59 -0.95 -29.30 -8.66
N ILE A 60 -0.96 -30.40 -7.90
CA ILE A 60 -0.83 -30.33 -6.44
C ILE A 60 0.49 -29.69 -6.04
N ARG A 61 1.60 -29.99 -6.72
CA ARG A 61 2.90 -29.37 -6.46
C ARG A 61 2.83 -27.85 -6.61
N ILE A 62 2.23 -27.37 -7.70
CA ILE A 62 2.02 -25.93 -7.91
C ILE A 62 1.14 -25.36 -6.79
N LEU A 63 0.03 -26.01 -6.46
CA LEU A 63 -0.90 -25.55 -5.43
C LEU A 63 -0.25 -25.42 -4.05
N VAL A 64 0.61 -26.36 -3.65
CA VAL A 64 1.29 -26.29 -2.33
C VAL A 64 2.46 -25.30 -2.30
N ASP A 65 2.98 -24.90 -3.46
CA ASP A 65 3.98 -23.83 -3.55
C ASP A 65 3.32 -22.45 -3.33
N ILE A 66 2.07 -22.27 -3.79
CA ILE A 66 1.33 -21.00 -3.70
C ILE A 66 0.39 -20.89 -2.47
N LEU A 67 -0.20 -22.00 -2.00
CA LEU A 67 -1.15 -22.03 -0.88
C LEU A 67 -0.50 -22.60 0.39
N LYS A 68 -0.69 -21.89 1.49
CA LYS A 68 -0.27 -22.36 2.81
C LYS A 68 -1.25 -23.40 3.34
N GLN A 69 -0.74 -24.46 3.98
CA GLN A 69 -1.62 -25.43 4.61
C GLN A 69 -2.15 -24.92 5.95
N CYS A 70 -3.41 -25.27 6.25
CA CYS A 70 -4.03 -25.02 7.53
C CYS A 70 -3.22 -25.58 8.71
N SER A 71 -2.95 -24.74 9.71
CA SER A 71 -2.18 -25.14 10.88
C SER A 71 -3.00 -26.03 11.82
N ASN A 72 -2.41 -27.12 12.30
CA ASN A 72 -3.01 -28.04 13.28
C ASN A 72 -4.33 -28.72 12.85
N GLU A 73 -4.59 -28.87 11.56
CA GLU A 73 -5.82 -29.49 11.04
C GLU A 73 -6.11 -30.85 11.67
N ASP A 74 -5.12 -31.74 11.79
CA ASP A 74 -5.28 -33.06 12.40
C ASP A 74 -5.77 -33.01 13.87
N LYS A 75 -5.41 -31.95 14.60
CA LYS A 75 -5.85 -31.71 15.98
C LYS A 75 -7.27 -31.13 16.01
N LEU A 76 -7.59 -30.23 15.07
CA LEU A 76 -8.92 -29.65 14.92
C LEU A 76 -9.96 -30.73 14.60
N LEU A 77 -9.67 -31.61 13.64
CA LEU A 77 -10.54 -32.71 13.25
C LEU A 77 -10.82 -33.68 14.41
N LYS A 78 -9.79 -34.02 15.21
CA LYS A 78 -9.93 -34.85 16.40
C LYS A 78 -10.83 -34.19 17.45
N ASN A 79 -10.65 -32.90 17.71
CA ASN A 79 -11.45 -32.16 18.68
C ASN A 79 -12.92 -32.03 18.26
N ALA A 80 -13.16 -31.87 16.96
CA ALA A 80 -14.50 -31.79 16.38
C ALA A 80 -15.18 -33.17 16.21
N GLN A 81 -14.49 -34.28 16.56
CA GLN A 81 -14.98 -35.65 16.38
C GLN A 81 -15.34 -36.00 14.92
N LEU A 82 -14.75 -35.29 13.95
CA LEU A 82 -15.02 -35.45 12.51
C LEU A 82 -14.22 -36.60 11.86
N ALA A 83 -13.80 -37.59 12.65
CA ALA A 83 -13.00 -38.72 12.17
C ALA A 83 -13.89 -39.86 11.66
N ASN A 84 -14.46 -39.73 10.45
CA ASN A 84 -15.10 -40.85 9.74
C ASN A 84 -14.98 -40.68 8.21
N ASP A 85 -15.10 -41.79 7.48
CA ASP A 85 -14.82 -41.98 6.04
C ASP A 85 -15.63 -41.12 5.05
N ASP A 86 -16.54 -40.26 5.53
CA ASP A 86 -17.36 -39.34 4.73
C ASP A 86 -17.10 -37.89 5.18
N LEU A 87 -15.86 -37.43 5.00
CA LEU A 87 -15.41 -36.11 5.45
C LEU A 87 -16.19 -35.02 4.71
N ASP A 88 -17.01 -34.28 5.46
CA ASP A 88 -17.60 -33.01 5.04
C ASP A 88 -16.47 -31.97 4.93
N VAL A 89 -15.91 -31.86 3.72
CA VAL A 89 -14.75 -30.99 3.46
C VAL A 89 -15.10 -29.54 3.70
N GLU A 90 -16.33 -29.13 3.38
CA GLU A 90 -16.83 -27.78 3.66
C GLU A 90 -16.83 -27.48 5.18
N ALA A 91 -17.19 -28.44 6.04
CA ALA A 91 -17.10 -28.27 7.50
C ALA A 91 -15.64 -28.13 8.01
N ILE A 92 -14.69 -28.83 7.38
CA ILE A 92 -13.26 -28.75 7.73
C ILE A 92 -12.66 -27.42 7.30
N GLU A 93 -13.02 -26.97 6.09
CA GLU A 93 -12.66 -25.67 5.55
C GLU A 93 -13.13 -24.55 6.47
N GLN A 94 -14.38 -24.62 6.91
CA GLN A 94 -14.93 -23.69 7.89
C GLN A 94 -14.16 -23.72 9.21
N LEU A 95 -13.95 -24.90 9.79
CA LEU A 95 -13.24 -25.03 11.07
C LEU A 95 -11.81 -24.49 11.00
N CYS A 96 -11.11 -24.74 9.88
CA CYS A 96 -9.79 -24.16 9.66
C CYS A 96 -9.86 -22.63 9.60
N ALA A 97 -10.75 -22.09 8.76
CA ALA A 97 -10.85 -20.65 8.56
C ALA A 97 -11.17 -19.90 9.86
N GLU A 98 -12.07 -20.44 10.67
CA GLU A 98 -12.44 -19.88 11.97
C GLU A 98 -11.29 -19.97 12.98
N ASN A 99 -10.62 -21.13 13.09
CA ASN A 99 -9.51 -21.29 14.03
C ASN A 99 -8.29 -20.40 13.67
N MET A 100 -8.08 -20.14 12.39
CA MET A 100 -7.00 -19.28 11.91
C MET A 100 -7.41 -17.80 11.80
N ASN A 101 -8.68 -17.48 12.11
CA ASN A 101 -9.24 -16.14 11.99
C ASN A 101 -9.01 -15.53 10.59
N LEU A 102 -9.24 -16.32 9.54
CA LEU A 102 -9.10 -15.88 8.15
C LEU A 102 -10.20 -14.87 7.80
N GLY A 103 -9.95 -14.03 6.81
CA GLY A 103 -10.88 -12.97 6.40
C GLY A 103 -12.08 -13.46 5.61
N ALA A 104 -11.94 -14.57 4.86
CA ALA A 104 -13.03 -15.16 4.07
C ALA A 104 -12.72 -16.59 3.62
N ILE A 105 -13.77 -17.33 3.24
CA ILE A 105 -13.67 -18.57 2.47
C ILE A 105 -14.06 -18.29 1.02
N ILE A 106 -13.21 -18.67 0.08
CA ILE A 106 -13.47 -18.52 -1.35
C ILE A 106 -14.09 -19.81 -1.89
N ALA A 107 -15.36 -19.75 -2.22
CA ALA A 107 -16.11 -20.89 -2.75
C ALA A 107 -17.16 -20.45 -3.78
N PRO A 108 -17.40 -21.25 -4.83
CA PRO A 108 -18.43 -20.95 -5.83
C PRO A 108 -19.86 -21.19 -5.30
N ASN A 109 -20.01 -22.02 -4.26
CA ASN A 109 -21.29 -22.53 -3.77
C ASN A 109 -21.44 -22.23 -2.27
N PRO A 110 -21.71 -20.97 -1.87
CA PRO A 110 -21.77 -20.57 -0.47
C PRO A 110 -22.84 -21.30 0.34
N GLU A 111 -23.90 -21.78 -0.31
CA GLU A 111 -25.00 -22.52 0.30
C GLU A 111 -24.61 -23.88 0.89
N LYS A 112 -23.42 -24.39 0.56
CA LYS A 112 -22.92 -25.67 1.11
C LYS A 112 -22.33 -25.55 2.51
N PHE A 113 -22.03 -24.34 2.96
CA PHE A 113 -21.44 -24.11 4.26
C PHE A 113 -22.56 -23.85 5.29
N SER A 114 -22.40 -24.44 6.48
CA SER A 114 -23.38 -24.31 7.55
C SER A 114 -23.02 -23.15 8.47
N TRP A 115 -23.95 -22.23 8.73
CA TRP A 115 -23.85 -21.13 9.71
C TRP A 115 -22.42 -20.64 9.99
N THR A 116 -21.87 -19.80 9.13
CA THR A 116 -20.50 -19.29 9.30
C THR A 116 -20.50 -17.93 9.98
N SER A 117 -19.55 -17.75 10.91
CA SER A 117 -19.21 -16.41 11.43
C SER A 117 -18.34 -15.62 10.44
N LEU A 118 -17.78 -16.32 9.45
CA LEU A 118 -16.91 -15.80 8.40
C LEU A 118 -17.65 -15.64 7.07
N PRO A 119 -17.32 -14.61 6.27
CA PRO A 119 -17.92 -14.44 4.95
C PRO A 119 -17.43 -15.53 3.99
N ILE A 120 -18.37 -16.11 3.26
CA ILE A 120 -18.08 -17.00 2.12
C ILE A 120 -18.41 -16.22 0.87
N ILE A 121 -17.40 -15.99 0.04
CA ILE A 121 -17.50 -15.11 -1.11
C ILE A 121 -17.03 -15.83 -2.37
N SER A 122 -17.55 -15.40 -3.51
CA SER A 122 -17.10 -15.92 -4.80
C SER A 122 -15.72 -15.36 -5.16
N VAL A 123 -15.10 -15.96 -6.18
CA VAL A 123 -13.81 -15.46 -6.70
C VAL A 123 -13.97 -14.04 -7.27
N GLU A 124 -15.07 -13.79 -7.98
CA GLU A 124 -15.39 -12.50 -8.59
C GLU A 124 -15.59 -11.42 -7.52
N GLU A 125 -16.27 -11.75 -6.42
CA GLU A 125 -16.43 -10.84 -5.29
C GLU A 125 -15.08 -10.54 -4.61
N CYS A 126 -14.25 -11.58 -4.41
CA CYS A 126 -12.90 -11.41 -3.85
C CYS A 126 -12.05 -10.48 -4.73
N LEU A 127 -11.97 -10.76 -6.03
CA LEU A 127 -11.23 -9.93 -6.99
C LEU A 127 -11.82 -8.51 -7.09
N GLY A 128 -13.14 -8.36 -7.00
CA GLY A 128 -13.83 -7.08 -6.99
C GLY A 128 -13.46 -6.23 -5.77
N ARG A 129 -13.40 -6.82 -4.57
CA ARG A 129 -12.98 -6.13 -3.34
C ARG A 129 -11.53 -5.65 -3.44
N LEU A 130 -10.62 -6.48 -3.95
CA LEU A 130 -9.22 -6.09 -4.15
C LEU A 130 -9.07 -4.94 -5.14
N SER A 131 -9.83 -4.99 -6.25
CA SER A 131 -9.84 -3.93 -7.26
C SER A 131 -10.35 -2.61 -6.70
N LEU A 132 -11.40 -2.66 -5.86
CA LEU A 132 -11.91 -1.47 -5.18
C LEU A 132 -10.90 -0.90 -4.18
N GLU A 133 -10.24 -1.74 -3.38
CA GLU A 133 -9.17 -1.28 -2.48
C GLU A 133 -8.04 -0.61 -3.26
N GLN A 134 -7.57 -1.22 -4.35
CA GLN A 134 -6.56 -0.62 -5.24
C GLN A 134 -7.05 0.72 -5.82
N SER A 135 -8.30 0.78 -6.27
CA SER A 135 -8.89 1.99 -6.82
C SER A 135 -9.07 3.09 -5.78
N LEU A 136 -9.41 2.74 -4.54
CA LEU A 136 -9.54 3.69 -3.43
C LEU A 136 -8.18 4.24 -2.99
N LEU A 137 -7.16 3.38 -2.97
CA LEU A 137 -5.78 3.81 -2.72
C LEU A 137 -5.31 4.75 -3.82
N GLN A 138 -5.55 4.41 -5.09
CA GLN A 138 -5.23 5.27 -6.23
C GLN A 138 -6.00 6.60 -6.16
N TYR A 139 -7.31 6.56 -5.89
CA TYR A 139 -8.12 7.77 -5.74
C TYR A 139 -7.61 8.66 -4.59
N ARG A 140 -7.16 8.06 -3.48
CA ARG A 140 -6.54 8.79 -2.37
C ARG A 140 -5.21 9.42 -2.77
N GLU A 141 -4.43 8.77 -3.63
CA GLU A 141 -3.18 9.34 -4.15
C GLU A 141 -3.45 10.48 -5.15
N GLU A 142 -4.46 10.35 -6.01
CA GLU A 142 -4.83 11.37 -7.01
C GLU A 142 -5.52 12.59 -6.37
N SER A 143 -6.37 12.38 -5.35
CA SER A 143 -7.03 13.47 -4.62
C SER A 143 -6.09 14.30 -3.72
N ASN A 144 -4.88 13.80 -3.45
CA ASN A 144 -3.83 14.52 -2.72
C ASN A 144 -2.80 15.20 -3.64
N VAL A 145 -3.02 15.28 -4.95
CA VAL A 145 -2.09 15.99 -5.84
C VAL A 145 -2.29 17.50 -5.70
N VAL A 146 -1.29 18.17 -5.15
CA VAL A 146 -1.29 19.63 -4.95
C VAL A 146 -1.02 20.33 -6.29
N ASN A 147 -1.96 21.18 -6.71
CA ASN A 147 -1.82 21.96 -7.93
C ASN A 147 -1.07 23.28 -7.65
N LEU A 148 0.18 23.40 -8.12
CA LEU A 148 1.01 24.57 -7.84
C LEU A 148 0.47 25.86 -8.49
N THR A 149 -0.28 25.76 -9.59
CA THR A 149 -0.95 26.94 -10.17
C THR A 149 -2.07 27.49 -9.29
N GLU A 150 -2.65 26.68 -8.41
CA GLU A 150 -3.69 27.11 -7.47
C GLU A 150 -3.13 27.92 -6.30
N TRP A 151 -1.82 27.86 -6.03
CA TRP A 151 -1.19 28.67 -4.98
C TRP A 151 -1.25 30.18 -5.25
N PHE A 152 -1.55 30.58 -6.49
CA PHE A 152 -1.83 31.96 -6.86
C PHE A 152 -3.30 32.38 -6.62
N LYS A 153 -4.18 31.45 -6.24
CA LYS A 153 -5.59 31.70 -5.89
C LYS A 153 -5.74 31.87 -4.37
N THR A 154 -6.87 32.47 -3.93
CA THR A 154 -7.08 32.88 -2.53
C THR A 154 -7.57 31.78 -1.58
N ASN A 155 -8.06 30.65 -2.11
CA ASN A 155 -8.56 29.53 -1.30
C ASN A 155 -7.62 28.34 -1.48
N LEU A 156 -7.11 27.81 -0.36
CA LEU A 156 -6.19 26.68 -0.35
C LEU A 156 -6.68 25.62 0.63
N ASP A 157 -6.64 24.37 0.18
CA ASP A 157 -6.93 23.15 0.94
C ASP A 157 -5.65 22.30 1.09
N GLY A 158 -5.65 21.35 2.03
CA GLY A 158 -4.60 20.30 2.12
C GLY A 158 -3.46 20.54 3.12
N GLY A 159 -3.63 21.44 4.09
CA GLY A 159 -2.67 21.64 5.19
C GLY A 159 -1.45 22.52 4.86
N TRP A 160 -1.44 23.17 3.69
CA TRP A 160 -0.44 24.16 3.31
C TRP A 160 -0.81 25.53 3.89
N GLN A 161 0.14 26.15 4.59
CA GLN A 161 -0.03 27.41 5.31
C GLN A 161 1.04 28.44 4.90
N PRO A 162 0.84 29.74 5.18
CA PRO A 162 1.89 30.73 5.05
C PRO A 162 3.12 30.35 5.90
N VAL A 163 4.33 30.53 5.36
CA VAL A 163 5.59 30.17 6.03
C VAL A 163 5.72 30.82 7.41
N GLN A 164 5.18 32.04 7.55
CA GLN A 164 5.24 32.85 8.76
C GLN A 164 4.49 32.22 9.94
N GLU A 165 3.58 31.28 9.70
CA GLU A 165 2.81 30.61 10.74
C GLU A 165 3.55 29.41 11.36
N LEU A 166 4.56 28.86 10.66
CA LEU A 166 5.19 27.59 11.02
C LEU A 166 6.69 27.69 11.40
N VAL A 167 7.41 28.74 11.00
CA VAL A 167 8.85 28.85 11.24
C VAL A 167 9.20 30.08 12.09
N SER A 168 9.90 29.86 13.21
CA SER A 168 10.45 30.90 14.08
C SER A 168 11.88 30.54 14.52
N PRO A 169 12.87 31.46 14.39
CA PRO A 169 12.78 32.77 13.75
C PRO A 169 12.57 32.65 12.24
N GLN A 170 11.85 33.61 11.64
CA GLN A 170 11.53 33.58 10.21
C GLN A 170 12.81 33.44 9.36
N PRO A 171 12.81 32.58 8.32
CA PRO A 171 13.95 32.49 7.41
C PRO A 171 14.20 33.88 6.82
N ARG A 172 15.42 34.40 6.97
CA ARG A 172 15.77 35.72 6.43
C ARG A 172 15.68 35.65 4.89
N PRO A 173 14.85 36.47 4.23
CA PRO A 173 14.77 36.48 2.78
C PRO A 173 16.07 37.10 2.24
N VAL A 174 16.97 36.28 1.67
CA VAL A 174 18.28 36.75 1.22
C VAL A 174 18.20 37.53 -0.10
N PHE A 175 17.16 37.36 -0.92
CA PHE A 175 16.96 38.15 -2.13
C PHE A 175 15.46 38.38 -2.37
N ARG A 176 15.00 39.61 -2.19
CA ARG A 176 13.73 40.08 -2.73
C ARG A 176 14.03 40.76 -4.06
N ASP A 177 14.44 39.97 -5.05
CA ASP A 177 14.67 40.50 -6.40
C ASP A 177 13.32 40.74 -7.09
N THR A 178 13.25 41.91 -7.71
CA THR A 178 12.05 42.67 -8.08
C THR A 178 11.34 42.18 -9.34
N TYR A 179 11.34 40.89 -9.68
CA TYR A 179 10.71 40.40 -10.90
C TYR A 179 10.05 39.02 -10.68
N GLY A 180 8.81 39.02 -10.21
CA GLY A 180 7.97 37.80 -10.16
C GLY A 180 7.17 37.67 -8.86
N ARG A 181 5.93 37.19 -8.96
CA ARG A 181 5.03 36.99 -7.82
C ARG A 181 5.40 35.68 -7.11
N GLN A 182 6.57 35.60 -6.48
CA GLN A 182 7.03 34.41 -5.73
C GLN A 182 5.94 33.93 -4.76
N GLN A 183 5.63 32.63 -4.81
CA GLN A 183 4.71 32.00 -3.86
C GLN A 183 5.47 30.97 -3.04
N GLU A 184 5.36 31.08 -1.71
CA GLU A 184 5.90 30.10 -0.78
C GLU A 184 4.81 29.58 0.14
N ARG A 185 4.82 28.29 0.38
CA ARG A 185 3.91 27.62 1.32
C ARG A 185 4.69 26.63 2.16
N ALA A 186 4.27 26.47 3.40
CA ALA A 186 4.86 25.57 4.36
C ALA A 186 3.84 24.52 4.82
N LYS A 187 4.34 23.34 5.18
CA LYS A 187 3.55 22.26 5.77
C LYS A 187 4.35 21.63 6.91
N LEU A 188 3.70 21.45 8.05
CA LEU A 188 4.28 20.78 9.21
C LEU A 188 4.27 19.26 8.96
N ILE A 189 5.43 18.64 9.08
CA ILE A 189 5.63 17.20 8.86
C ILE A 189 6.02 16.56 10.19
N ASP A 190 5.20 15.63 10.63
CA ASP A 190 5.45 14.80 11.81
C ASP A 190 5.66 13.35 11.37
N LEU A 191 6.88 12.83 11.60
CA LEU A 191 7.23 11.42 11.39
C LEU A 191 7.20 10.63 12.72
N GLY A 192 6.57 11.19 13.75
CA GLY A 192 6.35 10.56 15.05
C GLY A 192 7.63 10.33 15.84
N LEU A 193 7.83 9.08 16.27
CA LEU A 193 8.93 8.70 17.16
C LEU A 193 10.31 8.92 16.51
N GLU A 194 10.43 8.82 15.19
CA GLU A 194 11.70 9.05 14.47
C GLU A 194 12.20 10.49 14.64
N LEU A 195 11.28 11.45 14.77
CA LEU A 195 11.61 12.85 15.04
C LEU A 195 11.66 13.17 16.54
N ALA A 196 11.55 12.16 17.42
CA ALA A 196 11.44 12.33 18.86
C ALA A 196 10.35 13.34 19.28
N GLY A 197 9.26 13.42 18.50
CA GLY A 197 8.17 14.37 18.73
C GLY A 197 8.45 15.81 18.31
N ASN A 198 9.56 16.09 17.61
CA ASN A 198 9.89 17.42 17.07
C ASN A 198 9.64 17.45 15.56
N PRO A 199 8.47 17.89 15.09
CA PRO A 199 8.17 17.92 13.66
C PRO A 199 9.17 18.80 12.89
N VAL A 200 9.23 18.61 11.58
CA VAL A 200 9.99 19.46 10.66
C VAL A 200 9.03 20.22 9.76
N VAL A 201 9.45 21.36 9.21
CA VAL A 201 8.63 22.13 8.26
C VAL A 201 9.18 21.95 6.85
N LEU A 202 8.33 21.44 5.96
CA LEU A 202 8.58 21.43 4.53
C LEU A 202 8.09 22.75 3.93
N ILE A 203 8.97 23.47 3.24
CA ILE A 203 8.65 24.68 2.49
C ILE A 203 8.84 24.41 1.00
N ILE A 204 7.85 24.81 0.20
CA ILE A 204 7.97 24.84 -1.25
C ILE A 204 7.83 26.28 -1.71
N THR A 205 8.77 26.71 -2.54
CA THR A 205 8.83 28.05 -3.11
C THR A 205 8.81 27.97 -4.64
N LEU A 206 7.86 28.66 -5.26
CA LEU A 206 7.81 28.92 -6.69
C LEU A 206 8.57 30.22 -6.97
N LEU A 207 9.78 30.09 -7.53
CA LEU A 207 10.68 31.22 -7.79
C LEU A 207 10.31 31.94 -9.08
N GLU A 208 10.06 31.17 -10.14
CA GLU A 208 9.64 31.66 -11.45
C GLU A 208 8.52 30.75 -11.96
N VAL A 209 7.47 31.33 -12.54
CA VAL A 209 6.36 30.58 -13.16
C VAL A 209 6.02 31.27 -14.48
N ASN A 210 6.07 30.52 -15.58
CA ASN A 210 5.75 31.01 -16.92
C ASN A 210 4.87 29.98 -17.66
N GLU A 211 4.66 30.17 -18.97
CA GLU A 211 3.82 29.25 -19.76
C GLU A 211 4.46 27.87 -19.98
N GLU A 212 5.78 27.76 -19.88
CA GLU A 212 6.58 26.55 -20.12
C GLU A 212 6.75 25.71 -18.85
N GLY A 213 6.73 26.31 -17.66
CA GLY A 213 6.93 25.61 -16.41
C GLY A 213 7.18 26.50 -15.19
N ALA A 214 7.77 25.91 -14.16
CA ALA A 214 8.11 26.58 -12.91
C ALA A 214 9.49 26.17 -12.37
N SER A 215 10.21 27.14 -11.81
CA SER A 215 11.40 26.91 -10.98
C SER A 215 10.98 26.73 -9.53
N ILE A 216 11.21 25.53 -8.99
CA ILE A 216 10.68 25.09 -7.70
C ILE A 216 11.83 24.82 -6.74
N ARG A 217 11.73 25.36 -5.52
CA ARG A 217 12.65 25.07 -4.43
C ARG A 217 11.92 24.38 -3.30
N ALA A 218 12.39 23.19 -2.92
CA ALA A 218 11.97 22.48 -1.72
C ALA A 218 13.00 22.67 -0.61
N GLN A 219 12.55 22.94 0.61
CA GLN A 219 13.39 23.14 1.79
C GLN A 219 12.78 22.45 3.00
N VAL A 220 13.61 21.90 3.88
CA VAL A 220 13.16 21.37 5.17
C VAL A 220 13.89 22.09 6.29
N TYR A 221 13.13 22.62 7.25
CA TYR A 221 13.62 23.32 8.43
C TYR A 221 13.22 22.57 9.72
N PRO A 222 14.04 22.63 10.78
CA PRO A 222 13.62 22.19 12.10
C PRO A 222 12.51 23.09 12.65
N THR A 223 11.83 22.65 13.70
CA THR A 223 10.82 23.44 14.41
C THR A 223 11.11 23.55 15.90
N GLY A 224 10.35 24.42 16.58
CA GLY A 224 10.49 24.65 18.02
C GLY A 224 11.80 25.35 18.35
N GLU A 225 12.52 24.82 19.34
CA GLU A 225 13.81 25.35 19.80
C GLU A 225 15.01 24.68 19.10
N ALA A 226 14.78 23.69 18.24
CA ALA A 226 15.84 23.00 17.53
C ALA A 226 16.48 23.90 16.48
N LEU A 227 17.81 24.01 16.52
CA LEU A 227 18.60 24.82 15.58
C LEU A 227 19.08 24.04 14.36
N THR A 228 19.10 22.71 14.44
CA THR A 228 19.57 21.82 13.37
C THR A 228 18.56 20.71 13.10
N LEU A 229 18.61 20.18 11.89
CA LEU A 229 17.84 19.02 11.50
C LEU A 229 18.38 17.74 12.16
N PRO A 230 17.53 16.73 12.35
CA PRO A 230 18.00 15.41 12.71
C PRO A 230 18.99 14.88 11.66
N PRO A 231 20.13 14.29 12.08
CA PRO A 231 21.08 13.71 11.15
C PRO A 231 20.42 12.57 10.36
N ASN A 232 20.78 12.45 9.09
CA ASN A 232 20.23 11.48 8.15
C ASN A 232 18.78 11.73 7.70
N LEU A 233 18.17 12.87 8.07
CA LEU A 233 16.90 13.29 7.46
C LEU A 233 17.11 13.50 5.95
N LYS A 234 16.25 12.91 5.14
CA LYS A 234 16.32 12.96 3.67
C LYS A 234 15.21 13.81 3.11
N LEU A 235 15.56 14.70 2.19
CA LEU A 235 14.65 15.39 1.28
C LEU A 235 14.87 14.86 -0.13
N SER A 236 13.83 14.28 -0.73
CA SER A 236 13.92 13.67 -2.04
C SER A 236 12.86 14.23 -2.99
N VAL A 237 13.26 14.49 -4.24
CA VAL A 237 12.36 14.75 -5.36
C VAL A 237 12.14 13.43 -6.08
N LEU A 238 10.88 13.08 -6.29
CA LEU A 238 10.44 11.85 -6.91
C LEU A 238 9.86 12.14 -8.30
N THR A 239 10.08 11.25 -9.26
CA THR A 239 9.40 11.25 -10.54
C THR A 239 7.90 10.94 -10.37
N GLU A 240 7.12 11.06 -11.44
CA GLU A 240 5.71 10.64 -11.49
C GLU A 240 5.52 9.17 -11.05
N THR A 241 6.42 8.29 -11.52
CA THR A 241 6.47 6.85 -11.17
C THR A 241 6.87 6.59 -9.71
N GLY A 242 7.38 7.61 -9.02
CA GLY A 242 7.83 7.51 -7.63
C GLY A 242 9.29 7.12 -7.45
N ASP A 243 10.06 7.06 -8.53
CA ASP A 243 11.50 6.84 -8.47
C ASP A 243 12.20 8.10 -7.93
N VAL A 244 13.30 7.92 -7.19
CA VAL A 244 14.08 9.05 -6.67
C VAL A 244 14.84 9.71 -7.80
N PHE A 245 14.39 10.90 -8.20
CA PHE A 245 15.12 11.76 -9.14
C PHE A 245 16.34 12.39 -8.46
N ARG A 246 16.16 12.89 -7.23
CA ARG A 246 17.24 13.45 -6.42
C ARG A 246 16.97 13.29 -4.94
N GLU A 247 18.04 13.16 -4.16
CA GLU A 247 18.01 13.14 -2.70
C GLU A 247 19.09 14.07 -2.12
N VAL A 248 18.76 14.74 -1.02
CA VAL A 248 19.67 15.50 -0.15
C VAL A 248 19.51 14.98 1.27
N THR A 249 20.62 14.70 1.95
CA THR A 249 20.62 14.16 3.32
C THR A 249 21.23 15.15 4.29
N ALA A 250 20.52 15.44 5.37
CA ALA A 250 20.95 16.32 6.45
C ALA A 250 22.11 15.72 7.24
N ARG A 251 23.08 16.57 7.55
CA ARG A 251 24.19 16.34 8.47
C ARG A 251 23.81 16.85 9.86
N SER A 252 24.63 16.53 10.86
CA SER A 252 24.39 16.89 12.26
C SER A 252 24.32 18.40 12.53
N ASP A 253 24.92 19.21 11.66
CA ASP A 253 25.07 20.66 11.75
C ASP A 253 24.21 21.44 10.74
N ASP A 254 23.43 20.74 9.91
CA ASP A 254 22.58 21.40 8.92
C ASP A 254 21.37 22.05 9.60
N GLU A 255 21.30 23.38 9.54
CA GLU A 255 20.13 24.17 9.98
C GLU A 255 18.92 23.98 9.05
N PHE A 256 19.16 23.58 7.80
CA PHE A 256 18.15 23.20 6.83
C PHE A 256 18.80 22.44 5.66
N ILE A 257 18.00 21.65 4.93
CA ILE A 257 18.38 21.10 3.63
C ILE A 257 17.48 21.66 2.54
N LYS A 258 18.01 21.76 1.31
CA LYS A 258 17.25 22.28 0.17
C LYS A 258 17.64 21.62 -1.15
N TYR A 259 16.71 21.63 -2.09
CA TYR A 259 16.97 21.32 -3.48
C TYR A 259 16.08 22.19 -4.38
N GLN A 260 16.65 22.68 -5.49
CA GLN A 260 15.94 23.48 -6.49
C GLN A 260 16.01 22.76 -7.84
N PHE A 261 14.89 22.74 -8.55
CA PHE A 261 14.74 22.05 -9.82
C PHE A 261 13.71 22.79 -10.69
N GLU A 262 13.76 22.50 -11.99
CA GLU A 262 12.78 22.98 -12.97
C GLU A 262 11.76 21.88 -13.24
N ALA A 263 10.49 22.28 -13.40
CA ALA A 263 9.41 21.39 -13.77
C ALA A 263 8.58 22.03 -14.90
N GLN A 264 8.32 21.28 -15.95
CA GLN A 264 7.54 21.73 -17.10
C GLN A 264 6.05 21.73 -16.79
N ARG A 265 5.29 22.53 -17.54
CA ARG A 265 3.84 22.54 -17.44
C ARG A 265 3.27 21.16 -17.77
N GLY A 266 2.45 20.61 -16.86
CA GLY A 266 1.91 19.26 -16.96
C GLY A 266 2.75 18.19 -16.26
N ASP A 267 3.95 18.52 -15.77
CA ASP A 267 4.77 17.58 -15.00
C ASP A 267 4.09 17.22 -13.68
N HIS A 268 4.22 15.93 -13.33
CA HIS A 268 3.85 15.38 -12.03
C HIS A 268 5.11 14.92 -11.31
N PHE A 269 5.26 15.31 -10.06
CA PHE A 269 6.40 14.93 -9.23
C PHE A 269 5.99 14.74 -7.78
N GLY A 270 6.86 14.12 -6.99
CA GLY A 270 6.69 13.99 -5.54
C GLY A 270 7.79 14.71 -4.77
N ILE A 271 7.46 15.18 -3.57
CA ILE A 271 8.46 15.53 -2.56
C ILE A 271 8.30 14.55 -1.40
N GLN A 272 9.42 13.97 -0.98
CA GLN A 272 9.47 13.06 0.15
C GLN A 272 10.41 13.59 1.23
N VAL A 273 9.96 13.54 2.48
CA VAL A 273 10.77 13.77 3.68
C VAL A 273 10.84 12.46 4.45
N ALA A 274 12.03 11.91 4.67
CA ALA A 274 12.20 10.59 5.29
C ALA A 274 13.26 10.59 6.39
N LEU A 275 13.06 9.76 7.40
CA LEU A 275 14.03 9.46 8.45
C LEU A 275 13.90 7.98 8.83
N GLY A 276 14.99 7.22 8.68
CA GLY A 276 14.96 5.77 8.80
C GLY A 276 14.01 5.15 7.78
N GLU A 277 13.08 4.32 8.26
CA GLU A 277 12.08 3.63 7.43
C GLU A 277 10.76 4.39 7.29
N VAL A 278 10.62 5.54 7.97
CA VAL A 278 9.40 6.35 7.96
C VAL A 278 9.55 7.52 6.98
N SER A 279 8.51 7.76 6.18
CA SER A 279 8.50 8.88 5.25
C SER A 279 7.14 9.55 5.15
N PHE A 280 7.20 10.85 4.88
CA PHE A 280 6.08 11.64 4.39
C PHE A 280 6.29 11.90 2.90
N ARG A 281 5.24 11.77 2.10
CA ARG A 281 5.26 12.04 0.66
C ARG A 281 4.07 12.91 0.28
N GLU A 282 4.33 13.95 -0.52
CA GLU A 282 3.32 14.78 -1.15
C GLU A 282 3.53 14.79 -2.67
N ARG A 283 2.44 14.75 -3.43
CA ARG A 283 2.50 14.85 -4.91
C ARG A 283 2.08 16.24 -5.37
N PHE A 284 2.71 16.69 -6.44
CA PHE A 284 2.49 17.99 -7.04
C PHE A 284 2.29 17.86 -8.54
N ARG A 285 1.52 18.80 -9.09
CA ARG A 285 1.47 19.07 -10.52
C ARG A 285 1.73 20.55 -10.79
N VAL A 286 2.38 20.82 -11.91
CA VAL A 286 2.65 22.18 -12.42
C VAL A 286 1.62 22.58 -13.45
#